data_AF-A0A968VV36-F1
#
_entry.id   AF-A0A968VV36-F1
#
_cell.length_a   1.000
_cell.length_b   1.000
_cell.length_c   1.000
_cell.angle_alpha   90.00
_cell.angle_beta   90.00
_cell.angle_gamma   90.00
#
_symmetry.space_group_name_H-M   'P 1'
#
loop_
_entity.id
_entity.type
_entity.pdbx_description
1 polymer ?
#
loop_
_entity_poly.entity_id
_entity_poly.type
_entity_poly.pdbx_seq_one_letter_code
_entity_poly.pdbx_strand_id
1 'polypeptide(L)'
;MTAFDVGGNFTLSFTKVLDESQKSRESESENPPEVSRASWEANTSKEAIQTVDVLAGLIQKEIGKFELKYNKFYIGCVVDGRPANFIAFKPQRSGLRIDLGMKLDPAQVTLLEEANIEVLPYAAYWKVHPVRLTKEQATNPPRAFLDIAKASFSDYFAT
;
A
#
# COMPACT_ATOMS: atom_id res chain seq x y z
N MET A 1 1.09 -6.70 33.47
CA MET A 1 2.38 -5.98 33.50
C MET A 1 3.39 -6.89 34.15
N THR A 2 4.34 -7.36 33.37
CA THR A 2 5.50 -8.08 33.89
C THR A 2 6.68 -7.63 33.06
N ALA A 3 7.58 -6.88 33.68
CA ALA A 3 8.88 -6.54 33.11
C ALA A 3 9.88 -7.59 33.61
N PHE A 4 10.64 -8.19 32.69
CA PHE A 4 11.80 -9.01 33.00
C PHE A 4 13.01 -8.38 32.33
N ASP A 5 14.07 -8.19 33.12
CA ASP A 5 15.36 -7.66 32.71
C ASP A 5 16.34 -8.82 32.51
N VAL A 6 16.89 -8.95 31.29
CA VAL A 6 18.18 -9.60 31.04
C VAL A 6 18.87 -8.90 29.85
N GLY A 7 19.92 -8.13 30.11
CA GLY A 7 21.06 -8.03 29.20
C GLY A 7 21.00 -7.05 28.02
N GLY A 8 20.66 -5.78 28.28
CA GLY A 8 21.18 -4.64 27.49
C GLY A 8 20.66 -4.44 26.06
N ASN A 9 19.68 -5.23 25.60
CA ASN A 9 19.01 -5.00 24.32
C ASN A 9 17.54 -4.62 24.57
N PHE A 10 17.21 -3.35 24.35
CA PHE A 10 15.82 -2.88 24.36
C PHE A 10 15.07 -3.54 23.21
N THR A 11 14.30 -4.59 23.50
CA THR A 11 13.37 -5.18 22.53
C THR A 11 11.97 -4.70 22.88
N LEU A 12 11.43 -3.76 22.10
CA LEU A 12 10.03 -3.35 22.22
C LEU A 12 9.15 -4.35 21.47
N SER A 13 8.46 -5.21 22.22
CA SER A 13 7.39 -6.05 21.70
C SER A 13 6.06 -5.30 21.81
N PHE A 14 5.53 -4.83 20.68
CA PHE A 14 4.18 -4.26 20.61
C PHE A 14 3.18 -5.37 20.25
N THR A 15 2.42 -5.84 21.24
CA THR A 15 1.19 -6.61 20.97
C THR A 15 0.09 -5.61 20.60
N LYS A 16 -0.12 -5.36 19.30
CA LYS A 16 -1.25 -4.53 18.84
C LYS A 16 -2.53 -5.36 18.88
N VAL A 17 -3.40 -5.06 19.82
CA VAL A 17 -4.79 -5.55 19.84
C VAL A 17 -5.53 -4.84 18.70
N LEU A 18 -5.97 -5.62 17.72
CA LEU A 18 -6.73 -5.18 16.55
C LEU A 18 -8.17 -4.86 17.00
N ASP A 19 -8.54 -3.58 17.09
CA ASP A 19 -9.95 -3.19 17.24
C ASP A 19 -10.55 -3.01 15.83
N GLU A 20 -11.18 -4.07 15.33
CA GLU A 20 -11.84 -4.13 14.03
C GLU A 20 -13.25 -3.51 14.14
N SER A 21 -13.34 -2.19 14.05
CA SER A 21 -14.64 -1.50 14.00
C SER A 21 -15.13 -1.30 12.57
N GLN A 22 -16.21 -2.05 12.29
CA GLN A 22 -17.27 -1.86 11.29
C GLN A 22 -16.94 -2.01 9.80
N LYS A 23 -17.18 -3.25 9.35
CA LYS A 23 -17.58 -3.63 7.99
C LYS A 23 -18.90 -2.92 7.62
N SER A 24 -18.84 -1.81 6.90
CA SER A 24 -20.04 -1.28 6.22
C SER A 24 -20.51 -2.32 5.19
N ARG A 25 -21.68 -2.92 5.45
CA ARG A 25 -22.43 -3.67 4.43
C ARG A 25 -22.91 -2.65 3.41
N GLU A 26 -22.32 -2.64 2.21
CA GLU A 26 -22.85 -1.85 1.10
C GLU A 26 -23.29 -2.75 -0.04
N SER A 27 -24.55 -2.56 -0.41
CA SER A 27 -25.35 -3.31 -1.37
C SER A 27 -24.62 -3.60 -2.68
N GLU A 28 -24.69 -4.86 -3.11
CA GLU A 28 -24.40 -5.29 -4.46
C GLU A 28 -25.49 -4.72 -5.38
N SER A 29 -25.21 -3.61 -6.06
CA SER A 29 -25.94 -3.25 -7.28
C SER A 29 -25.50 -4.20 -8.39
N GLU A 30 -26.45 -4.80 -9.10
CA GLU A 30 -26.20 -5.75 -10.22
C GLU A 30 -25.51 -5.11 -11.44
N ASN A 31 -25.34 -3.79 -11.45
CA ASN A 31 -24.43 -3.08 -12.37
C ASN A 31 -23.77 -1.92 -11.61
N PRO A 32 -22.60 -2.11 -10.98
CA PRO A 32 -21.84 -0.98 -10.47
C PRO A 32 -21.42 -0.12 -11.67
N PRO A 33 -21.60 1.21 -11.63
CA PRO A 33 -21.07 2.08 -12.67
C PRO A 33 -19.56 1.86 -12.81
N GLU A 34 -19.03 1.97 -14.03
CA GLU A 34 -17.59 1.90 -14.25
C GLU A 34 -16.89 2.90 -13.32
N VAL A 35 -16.03 2.37 -12.44
CA VAL A 35 -15.33 3.18 -11.46
C VAL A 35 -14.24 3.94 -12.19
N SER A 36 -14.50 5.21 -12.45
CA SER A 36 -13.57 6.11 -13.12
C SER A 36 -12.82 6.97 -12.12
N ARG A 37 -11.77 7.64 -12.60
CA ARG A 37 -11.10 8.72 -11.87
C ARG A 37 -12.09 9.77 -11.36
N ALA A 38 -13.07 10.17 -12.19
CA ALA A 38 -14.09 11.15 -11.82
C ALA A 38 -14.96 10.66 -10.64
N SER A 39 -15.30 9.35 -10.63
CA SER A 39 -16.00 8.75 -9.50
C SER A 39 -15.15 8.77 -8.22
N TRP A 40 -13.83 8.54 -8.33
CA TRP A 40 -12.92 8.63 -7.20
C TRP A 40 -12.76 10.08 -6.70
N GLU A 41 -12.60 11.05 -7.59
CA GLU A 41 -12.51 12.48 -7.22
C GLU A 41 -13.79 13.06 -6.60
N ALA A 42 -14.95 12.42 -6.83
CA ALA A 42 -16.20 12.78 -6.18
C ALA A 42 -16.32 12.19 -4.76
N ASN A 43 -15.82 10.97 -4.55
CA ASN A 43 -15.92 10.25 -3.27
C ASN A 43 -14.69 10.42 -2.36
N THR A 44 -13.57 10.85 -2.94
CA THR A 44 -12.26 11.09 -2.31
C THR A 44 -11.78 12.46 -2.74
N SER A 45 -10.93 13.12 -1.94
CA SER A 45 -10.42 14.44 -2.32
C SER A 45 -9.52 14.37 -3.56
N LYS A 46 -9.60 15.41 -4.41
CA LYS A 46 -8.76 15.53 -5.61
C LYS A 46 -7.27 15.50 -5.26
N GLU A 47 -6.87 16.07 -4.12
CA GLU A 47 -5.47 16.06 -3.71
C GLU A 47 -4.97 14.63 -3.43
N ALA A 48 -5.82 13.75 -2.91
CA ALA A 48 -5.42 12.36 -2.64
C ALA A 48 -5.20 11.58 -3.95
N ILE A 49 -6.02 11.81 -4.97
CA ILE A 49 -5.84 11.21 -6.30
C ILE A 49 -4.57 11.76 -6.98
N GLN A 50 -4.32 13.06 -6.88
CA GLN A 50 -3.07 13.65 -7.37
C GLN A 50 -1.84 13.08 -6.65
N THR A 51 -1.95 12.80 -5.35
CA THR A 51 -0.87 12.15 -4.59
C THR A 51 -0.57 10.75 -5.14
N VAL A 52 -1.59 9.99 -5.55
CA VAL A 52 -1.39 8.71 -6.24
C VAL A 52 -0.69 8.90 -7.58
N ASP A 53 -1.10 9.89 -8.38
CA ASP A 53 -0.46 10.17 -9.67
C ASP A 53 1.03 10.49 -9.50
N VAL A 54 1.38 11.31 -8.50
CA VAL A 54 2.77 11.67 -8.18
C VAL A 54 3.57 10.43 -7.79
N LEU A 55 3.07 9.64 -6.84
CA LEU A 55 3.77 8.43 -6.38
C LEU A 55 3.91 7.40 -7.51
N ALA A 56 2.86 7.19 -8.30
CA ALA A 56 2.90 6.31 -9.45
C ALA A 56 3.97 6.75 -10.46
N GLY A 57 4.05 8.05 -10.76
CA GLY A 57 5.08 8.60 -11.64
C GLY A 57 6.51 8.41 -11.09
N LEU A 58 6.70 8.44 -9.77
CA LEU A 58 7.99 8.15 -9.15
C LEU A 58 8.36 6.67 -9.24
N ILE A 59 7.40 5.78 -8.99
CA ILE A 59 7.60 4.33 -9.14
C ILE A 59 7.91 3.99 -10.61
N GLN A 60 7.21 4.60 -11.57
CA GLN A 60 7.45 4.37 -13.00
C GLN A 60 8.87 4.70 -13.44
N LYS A 61 9.53 5.67 -12.80
CA LYS A 61 10.94 6.00 -13.08
C LYS A 61 11.90 4.89 -12.67
N GLU A 62 11.54 4.06 -11.70
CA GLU A 62 12.39 2.99 -11.16
C GLU A 62 12.18 1.65 -11.86
N ILE A 63 10.94 1.35 -12.30
CA ILE A 63 10.55 0.02 -12.79
C ILE A 63 10.03 -0.01 -14.23
N GLY A 64 9.74 1.14 -14.82
CA GLY A 64 9.13 1.25 -16.15
C GLY A 64 7.66 1.64 -16.11
N LYS A 65 7.05 1.73 -17.30
CA LYS A 65 5.68 2.26 -17.47
C LYS A 65 4.62 1.24 -17.05
N PHE A 66 3.60 1.73 -16.36
CA PHE A 66 2.36 1.01 -16.06
C PHE A 66 1.20 2.00 -16.04
N GLU A 67 -0.02 1.53 -16.24
CA GLU A 67 -1.24 2.34 -16.22
C GLU A 67 -2.01 2.13 -14.91
N LEU A 68 -2.71 3.17 -14.45
CA LEU A 68 -3.58 3.09 -13.28
C LEU A 68 -4.98 2.61 -13.68
N LYS A 69 -5.46 1.55 -13.03
CA LYS A 69 -6.82 1.03 -13.19
C LYS A 69 -7.65 1.30 -11.95
N TYR A 70 -8.69 2.12 -12.08
CA TYR A 70 -9.57 2.48 -10.97
C TYR A 70 -10.61 1.38 -10.75
N ASN A 71 -10.59 0.76 -9.57
CA ASN A 71 -11.61 -0.18 -9.12
C ASN A 71 -12.35 0.41 -7.91
N LYS A 72 -13.49 -0.17 -7.52
CA LYS A 72 -14.34 0.33 -6.42
C LYS A 72 -13.59 0.54 -5.10
N PHE A 73 -12.67 -0.37 -4.78
CA PHE A 73 -12.00 -0.41 -3.46
C PHE A 73 -10.50 -0.05 -3.49
N TYR A 74 -9.91 0.03 -4.68
CA TYR A 74 -8.48 0.30 -4.85
C TYR A 74 -8.18 0.75 -6.28
N ILE A 75 -7.04 1.41 -6.46
CA ILE A 75 -6.47 1.74 -7.76
C ILE A 75 -5.35 0.73 -8.02
N GLY A 76 -5.52 -0.14 -9.00
CA GLY A 76 -4.56 -1.16 -9.39
C GLY A 76 -3.61 -0.68 -10.47
N CYS A 77 -2.68 -1.55 -10.86
CA CYS A 77 -1.74 -1.30 -11.95
C CYS A 77 -2.00 -2.24 -13.13
N VAL A 78 -1.74 -1.76 -14.34
CA VAL A 78 -1.81 -2.51 -15.60
C VAL A 78 -0.47 -2.35 -16.32
N VAL A 79 0.11 -3.46 -16.74
CA VAL A 79 1.38 -3.50 -17.50
C VAL A 79 1.10 -4.25 -18.79
N ASP A 80 1.45 -3.65 -19.93
CA ASP A 80 1.23 -4.22 -21.27
C ASP A 80 -0.21 -4.75 -21.48
N GLY A 81 -1.20 -3.96 -21.06
CA GLY A 81 -2.62 -4.28 -21.18
C GLY A 81 -3.12 -5.39 -20.24
N ARG A 82 -2.27 -5.91 -19.35
CA ARG A 82 -2.63 -6.95 -18.37
C ARG A 82 -2.69 -6.36 -16.96
N PRO A 83 -3.75 -6.67 -16.17
CA PRO A 83 -3.76 -6.34 -14.75
C PRO A 83 -2.53 -6.93 -14.05
N ALA A 84 -1.75 -6.06 -13.42
CA ALA A 84 -0.51 -6.39 -12.75
C ALA A 84 -0.49 -5.68 -11.39
N ASN A 85 -1.23 -6.22 -10.43
CA ASN A 85 -1.35 -5.61 -9.09
C ASN A 85 -0.13 -5.95 -8.21
N PHE A 86 1.09 -5.76 -8.74
CA PHE A 86 2.31 -5.76 -7.93
C PHE A 86 2.23 -4.68 -6.84
N ILE A 87 1.52 -3.58 -7.13
CA ILE A 87 1.12 -2.56 -6.15
C ILE A 87 -0.33 -2.17 -6.39
N ALA A 88 -1.07 -1.94 -5.32
CA ALA A 88 -2.38 -1.30 -5.35
C ALA A 88 -2.45 -0.12 -4.37
N PHE A 89 -3.04 0.98 -4.83
CA PHE A 89 -3.19 2.22 -4.08
C PHE A 89 -4.58 2.31 -3.47
N LYS A 90 -4.63 2.70 -2.19
CA LYS A 90 -5.87 2.96 -1.45
C LYS A 90 -5.76 4.34 -0.81
N PRO A 91 -6.18 5.40 -1.53
CA PRO A 91 -6.22 6.75 -0.98
C PRO A 91 -7.02 6.80 0.32
N GLN A 92 -6.50 7.50 1.33
CA GLN A 92 -7.17 7.69 2.62
C GLN A 92 -7.16 9.18 3.01
N ARG A 93 -8.00 9.57 3.97
CA ARG A 93 -8.06 10.98 4.42
C ARG A 93 -6.71 11.45 5.01
N SER A 94 -6.01 10.59 5.74
CA SER A 94 -4.78 10.90 6.47
C SER A 94 -3.49 10.59 5.70
N GLY A 95 -3.57 9.97 4.52
CA GLY A 95 -2.39 9.52 3.78
C GLY A 95 -2.75 8.53 2.70
N LEU A 96 -1.83 7.64 2.38
CA LEU A 96 -1.98 6.66 1.32
C LEU A 96 -1.63 5.28 1.83
N ARG A 97 -2.60 4.36 1.80
CA ARG A 97 -2.32 2.94 2.01
C ARG A 97 -1.88 2.33 0.69
N ILE A 98 -0.83 1.53 0.75
CA ILE A 98 -0.30 0.77 -0.38
C ILE A 98 -0.37 -0.70 -0.02
N ASP A 99 -0.99 -1.51 -0.87
CA ASP A 99 -0.91 -2.96 -0.75
C ASP A 99 0.20 -3.46 -1.69
N LEU A 100 1.30 -3.96 -1.13
CA LEU A 100 2.41 -4.55 -1.87
C LEU A 100 2.05 -6.00 -2.23
N GLY A 101 2.15 -6.36 -3.51
CA GLY A 101 1.77 -7.65 -4.08
C GLY A 101 2.72 -8.81 -3.77
N MET A 102 3.43 -8.72 -2.64
CA MET A 102 4.40 -9.72 -2.17
C MET A 102 4.32 -9.85 -0.66
N LYS A 103 4.89 -10.93 -0.10
CA LYS A 103 5.10 -11.06 1.34
C LYS A 103 6.49 -10.52 1.69
N LEU A 104 6.54 -9.45 2.49
CA LEU A 104 7.81 -8.95 3.01
C LEU A 104 8.46 -9.95 3.98
N ASP A 105 9.78 -10.08 3.87
CA ASP A 105 10.61 -10.76 4.86
C ASP A 105 10.98 -9.84 6.04
N PRO A 106 11.53 -10.37 7.15
CA PRO A 106 11.87 -9.55 8.31
C PRO A 106 12.84 -8.40 8.02
N ALA A 107 13.80 -8.58 7.11
CA ALA A 107 14.77 -7.54 6.78
C ALA A 107 14.11 -6.40 5.99
N GLN A 108 13.20 -6.73 5.08
CA GLN A 108 12.41 -5.75 4.34
C GLN A 108 11.45 -4.97 5.24
N VAL A 109 10.86 -5.63 6.24
CA VAL A 109 10.02 -4.96 7.25
C VAL A 109 10.87 -3.95 8.04
N THR A 110 12.00 -4.37 8.58
CA THR A 110 12.91 -3.48 9.32
C THR A 110 13.37 -2.29 8.48
N LEU A 111 13.72 -2.52 7.21
CA LEU A 111 14.13 -1.46 6.29
C LEU A 111 13.05 -0.38 6.11
N LEU A 112 11.78 -0.77 6.03
CA LEU A 112 10.66 0.16 5.90
C LEU A 112 10.37 0.89 7.22
N GLU A 113 10.42 0.18 8.34
CA GLU A 113 10.22 0.77 9.67
C GLU A 113 11.31 1.81 10.00
N GLU A 114 12.58 1.53 9.69
CA GLU A 114 13.69 2.48 9.82
C GLU A 114 13.52 3.71 8.92
N ALA A 115 12.86 3.53 7.76
CA ALA A 115 12.46 4.62 6.88
C ALA A 115 11.17 5.35 7.34
N ASN A 116 10.70 5.06 8.56
CA ASN A 116 9.52 5.66 9.18
C ASN A 116 8.21 5.34 8.43
N ILE A 117 8.13 4.18 7.77
CA ILE A 117 6.94 3.70 7.06
C ILE A 117 6.22 2.69 7.94
N GLU A 118 4.92 2.89 8.18
CA GLU A 118 4.12 1.93 8.94
C GLU A 118 3.86 0.69 8.09
N VAL A 119 4.33 -0.46 8.55
CA VAL A 119 4.06 -1.78 7.97
C VAL A 119 2.90 -2.44 8.72
N LEU A 120 1.88 -2.91 8.00
CA LEU A 120 0.71 -3.58 8.57
C LEU A 120 0.83 -5.11 8.42
N PRO A 121 0.12 -5.89 9.25
CA PRO A 121 0.16 -7.35 9.15
C PRO A 121 -0.14 -7.88 7.75
N TYR A 122 0.61 -8.90 7.33
CA TYR A 122 0.43 -9.55 6.03
C TYR A 122 -1.00 -10.08 5.87
N ALA A 123 -1.67 -9.64 4.80
CA ALA A 123 -3.03 -10.03 4.48
C ALA A 123 -3.01 -11.29 3.61
N ALA A 124 -2.90 -12.46 4.24
CA ALA A 124 -2.72 -13.75 3.57
C ALA A 124 -3.81 -14.07 2.52
N TYR A 125 -5.07 -13.70 2.79
CA TYR A 125 -6.18 -13.90 1.87
C TYR A 125 -5.97 -13.18 0.52
N TRP A 126 -5.45 -11.95 0.57
CA TRP A 126 -5.19 -11.12 -0.60
C TRP A 126 -3.76 -11.27 -1.13
N LYS A 127 -2.90 -11.99 -0.41
CA LYS A 127 -1.46 -12.14 -0.69
C LYS A 127 -0.72 -10.81 -0.82
N VAL A 128 -1.05 -9.86 0.06
CA VAL A 128 -0.42 -8.53 0.06
C VAL A 128 0.15 -8.18 1.43
N HIS A 129 1.22 -7.38 1.44
CA HIS A 129 1.74 -6.74 2.64
C HIS A 129 1.39 -5.25 2.61
N PRO A 130 0.41 -4.79 3.41
CA PRO A 130 0.00 -3.40 3.38
C PRO A 130 1.01 -2.50 4.12
N VAL A 131 1.23 -1.31 3.60
CA VAL A 131 2.01 -0.24 4.24
C VAL A 131 1.24 1.08 4.18
N ARG A 132 1.55 2.03 5.06
CA ARG A 132 1.00 3.38 5.01
C ARG A 132 2.09 4.42 4.82
N LEU A 133 1.85 5.30 3.85
CA LEU A 133 2.63 6.51 3.63
C LEU A 133 1.83 7.71 4.11
N THR A 134 2.49 8.64 4.79
CA THR A 134 1.94 9.98 5.00
C THR A 134 1.84 10.71 3.67
N LYS A 135 1.13 11.85 3.64
CA LYS A 135 1.07 12.69 2.43
C LYS A 135 2.46 13.14 1.98
N GLU A 136 3.33 13.46 2.94
CA GLU A 136 4.72 13.88 2.68
C GLU A 136 5.56 12.74 2.09
N GLN A 137 5.44 11.53 2.65
CA GLN A 137 6.12 10.36 2.10
C GLN A 137 5.56 9.95 0.74
N ALA A 138 4.27 10.16 0.46
CA ALA A 138 3.72 9.82 -0.83
C ALA A 138 4.17 10.79 -1.95
N THR A 139 4.45 12.05 -1.62
CA THR A 139 5.02 13.02 -2.57
C THR A 139 6.54 12.96 -2.66
N ASN A 140 7.22 12.55 -1.58
CA ASN A 140 8.65 12.33 -1.53
C ASN A 140 8.97 10.99 -0.83
N PRO A 141 8.82 9.85 -1.54
CA PRO A 141 8.97 8.53 -0.95
C PRO A 141 10.41 8.25 -0.52
N PRO A 142 10.62 7.68 0.68
CA PRO A 142 11.92 7.19 1.08
C PRO A 142 12.48 6.20 0.05
N ARG A 143 13.80 6.21 -0.16
CA ARG A 143 14.46 5.30 -1.11
C ARG A 143 14.12 3.83 -0.83
N ALA A 144 14.07 3.45 0.44
CA ALA A 144 13.64 2.14 0.90
C ALA A 144 12.29 1.69 0.29
N PHE A 145 11.30 2.58 0.24
CA PHE A 145 10.00 2.25 -0.36
C PHE A 145 10.12 1.98 -1.86
N LEU A 146 10.89 2.78 -2.59
CA LEU A 146 11.09 2.61 -4.03
C LEU A 146 11.81 1.29 -4.34
N ASP A 147 12.79 0.92 -3.53
CA ASP A 147 13.51 -0.34 -3.70
C ASP A 147 12.58 -1.54 -3.42
N ILE A 148 11.70 -1.46 -2.41
CA ILE A 148 10.68 -2.49 -2.15
C ILE A 148 9.63 -2.52 -3.27
N ALA A 149 9.20 -1.38 -3.80
CA ALA A 149 8.28 -1.33 -4.94
C ALA A 149 8.87 -2.04 -6.17
N LYS A 150 10.17 -1.85 -6.41
CA LYS A 150 10.93 -2.55 -7.45
C LYS A 150 11.06 -4.05 -7.20
N ALA A 151 11.31 -4.45 -5.95
CA ALA A 151 11.32 -5.85 -5.57
C ALA A 151 9.94 -6.50 -5.82
N SER A 152 8.86 -5.83 -5.43
CA SER A 152 7.49 -6.32 -5.62
C SER A 152 7.12 -6.45 -7.10
N PHE A 153 7.59 -5.54 -7.96
CA PHE A 153 7.43 -5.67 -9.41
C PHE A 153 8.18 -6.89 -9.93
N SER A 154 9.43 -7.06 -9.53
CA SER A 154 10.26 -8.18 -9.99
C SER A 154 9.69 -9.54 -9.57
N ASP A 155 9.22 -9.65 -8.32
CA ASP A 155 8.56 -10.85 -7.78
C ASP A 155 7.28 -11.21 -8.56
N TYR A 156 6.47 -10.20 -8.88
CA TYR A 156 5.22 -10.39 -9.61
C TYR A 156 5.42 -10.98 -11.02
N PHE A 157 6.47 -10.56 -11.72
CA PHE A 157 6.79 -11.04 -13.08
C PHE A 157 7.75 -12.23 -13.11
N ALA A 158 8.31 -12.63 -11.96
CA ALA A 158 9.13 -13.84 -11.84
C ALA A 158 8.29 -15.13 -11.72
N THR A 159 6.98 -14.99 -11.48
CA THR A 159 6.01 -16.10 -11.35
C THR A 159 5.29 -16.38 -12.67
#